data_AF-A0A966ULF6-F1
#
_entry.id   AF-A0A966ULF6-F1
#
_cell.length_a   1.000
_cell.length_b   1.000
_cell.length_c   1.000
_cell.angle_alpha   90.00
_cell.angle_beta   90.00
_cell.angle_gamma   90.00
#
_symmetry.space_group_name_H-M   'P 1'
#
loop_
_entity.id
_entity.type
_entity.pdbx_description
1 polymer ?
#
loop_
_entity_poly.entity_id
_entity_poly.type
_entity_poly.pdbx_seq_one_letter_code
_entity_poly.pdbx_strand_id
1 'polypeptide(L)'
;MGSLLYGGLIFFMLSVGQAASLPKDPAMQWLSGTGAFAAAAIVSGLLGFAFLLAPLTQFIGAAITHLLLLPWKPAGSYAQTYRAGAYATAAFMPFAFVPCLNYVAMPWQLVALVIAHSQVHRIAWWKVVISLVVIPCCCACGLYAMLAASFAGALTKFSH
;
A
#
# COMPACT_ATOMS: atom_id res chain seq x y z
N MET A 1 -1.99 0.53 -3.88
CA MET A 1 -1.71 -0.86 -3.43
C MET A 1 -2.81 -1.43 -2.51
N GLY A 2 -3.57 -0.62 -1.75
CA GLY A 2 -4.65 -1.13 -0.88
C GLY A 2 -5.83 -1.80 -1.61
N SER A 3 -6.36 -1.19 -2.68
CA SER A 3 -7.56 -1.72 -3.37
C SER A 3 -7.37 -3.09 -4.06
N LEU A 4 -6.18 -3.41 -4.55
CA LEU A 4 -5.89 -4.71 -5.17
C LEU A 4 -5.75 -5.84 -4.14
N LEU A 5 -5.20 -5.54 -2.96
CA LEU A 5 -5.07 -6.52 -1.87
C LEU A 5 -6.45 -6.85 -1.27
N TYR A 6 -7.28 -5.83 -0.98
CA TYR A 6 -8.62 -6.03 -0.42
C TYR A 6 -9.63 -6.51 -1.46
N GLY A 7 -9.54 -6.03 -2.71
CA GLY A 7 -10.33 -6.54 -3.83
C GLY A 7 -9.98 -7.99 -4.17
N GLY A 8 -8.70 -8.35 -4.15
CA GLY A 8 -8.24 -9.73 -4.26
C GLY A 8 -8.74 -10.62 -3.13
N LEU A 9 -8.93 -10.07 -1.93
CA LEU A 9 -9.45 -10.79 -0.76
C LEU A 9 -10.94 -11.10 -0.86
N ILE A 10 -11.74 -10.12 -1.30
CA ILE A 10 -13.17 -10.30 -1.55
C ILE A 10 -13.37 -11.24 -2.74
N PHE A 11 -12.57 -11.09 -3.80
CA PHE A 11 -12.58 -11.99 -4.95
C PHE A 11 -12.17 -13.42 -4.55
N PHE A 12 -11.18 -13.57 -3.67
CA PHE A 12 -10.78 -14.87 -3.12
C PHE A 12 -11.89 -15.50 -2.27
N MET A 13 -12.55 -14.74 -1.39
CA MET A 13 -13.71 -15.23 -0.63
C MET A 13 -14.88 -15.65 -1.53
N LEU A 14 -15.17 -14.87 -2.58
CA LEU A 14 -16.20 -15.20 -3.57
C LEU A 14 -15.79 -16.40 -4.43
N SER A 15 -14.52 -16.51 -4.83
CA SER A 15 -14.01 -17.63 -5.63
C SER A 15 -13.92 -18.92 -4.83
N VAL A 16 -13.64 -18.86 -3.53
CA VAL A 16 -13.66 -20.04 -2.64
C VAL A 16 -15.11 -20.46 -2.37
N GLY A 17 -16.05 -19.50 -2.26
CA GLY A 17 -17.50 -19.79 -2.20
C GLY A 17 -18.04 -20.45 -3.47
N GLN A 18 -17.58 -20.03 -4.66
CA GLN A 18 -17.92 -20.70 -5.92
C GLN A 18 -17.13 -22.00 -6.17
N ALA A 19 -15.87 -22.10 -5.74
CA ALA A 19 -15.08 -23.33 -5.85
C ALA A 19 -15.64 -24.46 -4.98
N ALA A 20 -16.33 -24.13 -3.88
CA ALA A 20 -17.10 -25.11 -3.10
C ALA A 20 -18.32 -25.69 -3.84
N SER A 21 -18.74 -25.07 -4.97
CA SER A 21 -19.86 -25.52 -5.80
C SER A 21 -19.43 -26.24 -7.10
N LEU A 22 -18.13 -26.29 -7.39
CA LEU A 22 -17.58 -26.92 -8.60
C LEU A 22 -17.25 -28.41 -8.36
N PRO A 23 -17.42 -29.29 -9.36
CA PRO A 23 -17.07 -30.71 -9.25
C PRO A 23 -15.60 -30.91 -8.86
N LYS A 24 -15.33 -31.92 -8.04
CA LYS A 24 -14.03 -32.23 -7.43
C LYS A 24 -12.98 -32.63 -8.48
N ASP A 25 -12.38 -31.66 -9.17
CA ASP A 25 -11.19 -31.88 -9.98
C ASP A 25 -9.95 -32.12 -9.10
N PRO A 26 -9.08 -33.10 -9.42
CA PRO A 26 -7.93 -33.48 -8.60
C PRO A 26 -6.90 -32.36 -8.43
N ALA A 27 -6.81 -31.42 -9.37
CA ALA A 27 -5.95 -30.23 -9.28
C ALA A 27 -6.45 -29.19 -8.24
N MET A 28 -7.73 -29.25 -7.86
CA MET A 28 -8.36 -28.37 -6.87
C MET A 28 -8.58 -29.05 -5.51
N GLN A 29 -8.06 -30.27 -5.30
CA GLN A 29 -8.23 -30.98 -4.01
C GLN A 29 -7.62 -30.24 -2.81
N TRP A 30 -6.56 -29.44 -3.03
CA TRP A 30 -5.97 -28.62 -1.97
C TRP A 30 -6.92 -27.52 -1.44
N LEU A 31 -7.81 -27.02 -2.31
CA LEU A 31 -8.91 -26.11 -1.95
C LEU A 31 -10.06 -26.85 -1.25
N SER A 32 -10.26 -28.13 -1.54
CA SER A 32 -11.31 -28.95 -0.91
C SER A 32 -10.95 -29.45 0.51
N GLY A 33 -9.66 -29.53 0.85
CA GLY A 33 -9.18 -30.03 2.15
C GLY A 33 -9.10 -28.96 3.25
N THR A 34 -8.95 -27.69 2.88
CA THR A 34 -9.05 -26.56 3.80
C THR A 34 -10.42 -25.92 3.61
N GLY A 35 -11.41 -26.39 4.37
CA GLY A 35 -12.77 -25.84 4.31
C GLY A 35 -12.76 -24.31 4.39
N ALA A 36 -13.77 -23.64 3.82
CA ALA A 36 -13.83 -22.18 3.68
C ALA A 36 -13.46 -21.40 4.98
N PHE A 37 -13.74 -21.98 6.15
CA PHE A 37 -13.33 -21.47 7.46
C PHE A 37 -11.81 -21.44 7.68
N ALA A 38 -11.06 -22.47 7.29
CA ALA A 38 -9.60 -22.52 7.42
C ALA A 38 -8.93 -21.53 6.45
N ALA A 39 -9.42 -21.45 5.21
CA ALA A 39 -8.95 -20.45 4.25
C ALA A 39 -9.23 -19.02 4.74
N ALA A 40 -10.44 -18.74 5.25
CA ALA A 40 -10.78 -17.45 5.84
C ALA A 40 -9.92 -17.13 7.08
N ALA A 41 -9.62 -18.11 7.93
CA ALA A 41 -8.75 -17.94 9.09
C ALA A 41 -7.30 -17.64 8.71
N ILE A 42 -6.74 -18.33 7.71
CA ILE A 42 -5.38 -18.07 7.20
C ILE A 42 -5.28 -16.65 6.63
N VAL A 43 -6.24 -16.27 5.79
CA VAL A 43 -6.29 -14.94 5.19
C VAL A 43 -6.46 -13.86 6.25
N SER A 44 -7.35 -14.07 7.23
CA SER A 44 -7.56 -13.14 8.34
C SER A 44 -6.33 -13.03 9.25
N GLY A 45 -5.61 -14.14 9.47
CA GLY A 45 -4.36 -14.18 10.23
C GLY A 45 -3.23 -13.42 9.52
N LEU A 46 -3.09 -13.61 8.20
CA LEU A 46 -2.14 -12.83 7.38
C LEU A 46 -2.49 -11.34 7.39
N LEU A 47 -3.78 -11.01 7.33
CA LEU A 47 -4.24 -9.63 7.46
C LEU A 47 -3.83 -9.07 8.84
N GLY A 48 -4.19 -9.76 9.93
CA GLY A 48 -3.83 -9.34 11.29
C GLY A 48 -2.33 -9.12 11.46
N PHE A 49 -1.50 -9.97 10.85
CA PHE A 49 -0.05 -9.80 10.82
C PHE A 49 0.39 -8.56 10.01
N ALA A 50 -0.24 -8.29 8.87
CA ALA A 50 0.00 -7.07 8.10
C ALA A 50 -0.39 -5.79 8.89
N PHE A 51 -1.47 -5.84 9.68
CA PHE A 51 -1.85 -4.76 10.59
C PHE A 51 -0.82 -4.53 11.70
N LEU A 52 -0.18 -5.59 12.20
CA LEU A 52 0.95 -5.49 13.14
C LEU A 52 2.18 -4.81 12.53
N LEU A 53 2.39 -4.97 11.22
CA LEU A 53 3.47 -4.33 10.47
C LEU A 53 3.13 -2.91 9.99
N ALA A 54 1.86 -2.50 10.04
CA ALA A 54 1.41 -1.17 9.62
C ALA A 54 2.10 -0.01 10.35
N PRO A 55 2.33 -0.05 11.69
CA PRO A 55 3.06 0.99 12.40
C PRO A 55 4.53 1.07 11.96
N LEU A 56 5.16 -0.09 11.72
CA LEU A 56 6.54 -0.21 11.25
C LEU A 56 6.72 0.41 9.86
N THR A 57 5.84 0.06 8.93
CA THR A 57 5.85 0.65 7.58
C THR A 57 5.56 2.15 7.62
N GLN A 58 4.70 2.61 8.52
CA GLN A 58 4.43 4.03 8.71
C GLN A 58 5.61 4.79 9.35
N PHE A 59 6.36 4.15 10.24
CA PHE A 59 7.57 4.71 10.84
C PHE A 59 8.65 4.95 9.78
N ILE A 60 8.89 3.95 8.91
CA ILE A 60 9.83 4.05 7.79
C ILE A 60 9.33 5.10 6.78
N GLY A 61 8.04 5.07 6.42
CA GLY A 61 7.44 6.03 5.50
C GLY A 61 7.56 7.48 5.99
N ALA A 62 7.32 7.72 7.29
CA ALA A 62 7.54 9.03 7.89
C ALA A 62 9.01 9.45 7.87
N ALA A 63 9.96 8.51 8.00
CA ALA A 63 11.39 8.83 7.99
C ALA A 63 11.83 9.29 6.60
N ILE A 64 11.41 8.57 5.56
CA ILE A 64 11.65 8.97 4.16
C ILE A 64 11.00 10.33 3.89
N THR A 65 9.76 10.52 4.32
CA THR A 65 9.03 11.80 4.13
C THR A 65 9.75 12.95 4.81
N HIS A 66 10.26 12.74 6.03
CA HIS A 66 10.99 13.76 6.77
C HIS A 66 12.30 14.13 6.05
N LEU A 67 13.06 13.13 5.59
CA LEU A 67 14.28 13.34 4.80
C LEU A 67 14.01 14.12 3.50
N LEU A 68 12.92 13.80 2.80
CA LEU A 68 12.50 14.50 1.58
C LEU A 68 12.02 15.93 1.82
N LEU A 69 11.66 16.27 3.05
CA LEU A 69 11.28 17.62 3.45
C LEU A 69 12.47 18.47 3.90
N LEU A 70 13.61 17.87 4.30
CA LEU A 70 14.81 18.57 4.77
C LEU A 70 15.33 19.68 3.83
N PRO A 71 15.34 19.52 2.49
CA PRO A 71 15.78 20.59 1.59
C PRO A 71 14.99 21.90 1.75
N TRP A 72 13.77 21.81 2.27
CA TRP A 72 12.85 22.93 2.44
C TRP A 72 12.89 23.56 3.84
N LYS A 73 13.80 23.09 4.72
CA LYS A 73 13.94 23.54 6.12
C LYS A 73 12.61 23.47 6.92
N PRO A 74 12.10 22.26 7.19
CA PRO A 74 10.86 22.10 7.95
C PRO A 74 11.01 22.68 9.36
N ALA A 75 9.97 23.39 9.84
CA ALA A 75 9.97 23.94 11.19
C ALA A 75 9.74 22.87 12.28
N GLY A 76 9.40 21.64 11.89
CA GLY A 76 9.00 20.56 12.79
C GLY A 76 9.98 19.39 12.88
N SER A 77 9.87 18.63 13.96
CA SER A 77 10.69 17.42 14.19
C SER A 77 10.14 16.18 13.48
N TYR A 78 10.95 15.13 13.43
CA TYR A 78 10.52 13.82 12.94
C TYR A 78 9.24 13.32 13.63
N ALA A 79 9.12 13.50 14.96
CA ALA A 79 7.95 13.07 15.73
C ALA A 79 6.65 13.73 15.24
N GLN A 80 6.72 14.98 14.80
CA GLN A 80 5.56 15.68 14.25
C GLN A 80 5.19 15.18 12.85
N THR A 81 6.19 14.83 12.03
CA THR A 81 6.00 14.19 10.72
C THR A 81 5.32 12.83 10.88
N TYR A 82 5.81 12.00 11.81
CA TYR A 82 5.23 10.68 12.10
C TYR A 82 3.78 10.79 12.60
N ARG A 83 3.50 11.70 13.54
CA ARG A 83 2.14 11.92 14.05
C ARG A 83 1.18 12.39 12.95
N ALA A 84 1.59 13.38 12.15
CA ALA A 84 0.78 13.89 11.04
C ALA A 84 0.43 12.80 10.03
N GLY A 85 1.42 11.98 9.64
CA GLY A 85 1.22 10.84 8.77
C GLY A 85 0.33 9.78 9.39
N ALA A 86 0.57 9.40 10.64
CA ALA A 86 -0.22 8.39 11.36
C ALA A 86 -1.70 8.80 11.48
N TYR A 87 -2.00 10.05 11.86
CA TYR A 87 -3.38 10.51 11.97
C TYR A 87 -4.09 10.59 10.63
N ALA A 88 -3.40 11.06 9.58
CA ALA A 88 -3.97 11.09 8.24
C ALA A 88 -4.27 9.68 7.73
N THR A 89 -3.33 8.73 7.84
CA THR A 89 -3.54 7.36 7.38
C THR A 89 -4.57 6.59 8.22
N ALA A 90 -4.58 6.79 9.55
CA ALA A 90 -5.54 6.13 10.43
C ALA A 90 -6.98 6.59 10.18
N ALA A 91 -7.19 7.88 9.88
CA ALA A 91 -8.50 8.42 9.55
C ALA A 91 -9.13 7.79 8.29
N PHE A 92 -8.29 7.34 7.35
CA PHE A 92 -8.76 6.69 6.11
C PHE A 92 -8.82 5.17 6.17
N MET A 93 -8.32 4.57 7.25
CA MET A 93 -8.31 3.11 7.41
C MET A 93 -9.70 2.46 7.39
N PRO A 94 -10.75 3.04 8.02
CA PRO A 94 -12.11 2.48 7.94
C PRO A 94 -12.65 2.41 6.51
N PHE A 95 -12.31 3.38 5.66
CA PHE A 95 -12.76 3.42 4.26
C PHE A 95 -12.08 2.37 3.38
N ALA A 96 -10.96 1.78 3.83
CA ALA A 96 -10.32 0.68 3.11
C ALA A 96 -11.16 -0.62 3.13
N PHE A 97 -12.02 -0.79 4.14
CA PHE A 97 -12.91 -1.95 4.25
C PHE A 97 -14.16 -1.84 3.37
N VAL A 98 -14.42 -0.66 2.79
CA VAL A 98 -15.56 -0.43 1.91
C VAL A 98 -15.05 -0.32 0.47
N PRO A 99 -15.15 -1.38 -0.35
CA PRO A 99 -14.55 -1.42 -1.69
C PRO A 99 -15.03 -0.27 -2.60
N CYS A 100 -16.28 0.16 -2.45
CA CYS A 100 -16.89 1.23 -3.24
C CYS A 100 -16.35 2.62 -2.90
N LEU A 101 -15.95 2.86 -1.65
CA LEU A 101 -15.48 4.17 -1.19
C LEU A 101 -13.96 4.35 -1.36
N ASN A 102 -13.25 3.25 -1.59
CA ASN A 102 -11.79 3.26 -1.71
C ASN A 102 -11.30 4.12 -2.89
N TYR A 103 -12.05 4.17 -3.99
CA TYR A 103 -11.73 5.01 -5.15
C TYR A 103 -11.67 6.50 -4.82
N VAL A 104 -12.48 6.96 -3.87
CA VAL A 104 -12.51 8.36 -3.41
C VAL A 104 -11.55 8.56 -2.23
N ALA A 105 -11.45 7.57 -1.35
CA ALA A 105 -10.61 7.64 -0.16
C ALA A 105 -9.12 7.71 -0.50
N MET A 106 -8.64 7.02 -1.54
CA MET A 106 -7.23 7.03 -1.94
C MET A 106 -6.72 8.41 -2.38
N PRO A 107 -7.36 9.10 -3.36
CA PRO A 107 -6.97 10.47 -3.72
C PRO A 107 -7.12 11.45 -2.55
N TRP A 108 -8.16 11.28 -1.75
CA TRP A 108 -8.43 12.17 -0.63
C TRP A 108 -7.43 11.99 0.53
N GLN A 109 -6.96 10.77 0.77
CA GLN A 109 -5.89 10.48 1.73
C GLN A 109 -4.59 11.22 1.35
N LEU A 110 -4.25 11.28 0.06
CA LEU A 110 -3.11 12.06 -0.43
C LEU A 110 -3.27 13.55 -0.15
N VAL A 111 -4.45 14.11 -0.43
CA VAL A 111 -4.75 15.52 -0.14
C VAL A 111 -4.63 15.81 1.36
N ALA A 112 -5.21 14.95 2.20
CA ALA A 112 -5.14 15.09 3.65
C ALA A 112 -3.69 15.01 4.17
N LEU A 113 -2.85 14.13 3.62
CA LEU A 113 -1.44 14.06 3.95
C LEU A 113 -0.69 15.34 3.57
N VAL A 114 -0.95 15.90 2.39
CA VAL A 114 -0.34 17.17 1.94
C VAL A 114 -0.75 18.31 2.87
N ILE A 115 -2.03 18.41 3.22
CA ILE A 115 -2.53 19.43 4.14
C ILE A 115 -1.89 19.24 5.52
N ALA A 116 -1.89 18.03 6.07
CA ALA A 116 -1.32 17.75 7.38
C ALA A 116 0.17 18.14 7.46
N HIS A 117 0.97 17.79 6.45
CA HIS A 117 2.39 18.13 6.41
C HIS A 117 2.63 19.63 6.15
N SER A 118 1.80 20.29 5.35
CA SER A 118 1.89 21.74 5.12
C SER A 118 1.65 22.54 6.39
N GLN A 119 0.68 22.12 7.21
CA GLN A 119 0.33 22.78 8.47
C GLN A 119 1.37 22.50 9.56
N VAL A 120 1.83 21.25 9.69
CA VAL A 120 2.77 20.86 10.73
C VAL A 120 4.16 21.46 10.51
N HIS A 121 4.63 21.49 9.28
CA HIS A 121 5.96 22.04 8.96
C HIS A 121 5.96 23.51 8.58
N ARG A 122 4.77 24.14 8.49
CA ARG A 122 4.57 25.53 8.02
C ARG A 122 5.22 25.79 6.66
N ILE A 123 5.08 24.84 5.75
CA ILE A 123 5.64 24.90 4.41
C ILE A 123 4.51 25.12 3.40
N ALA A 124 4.77 25.89 2.35
CA ALA A 124 3.85 26.03 1.23
C ALA A 124 3.47 24.65 0.64
N TRP A 125 2.18 24.45 0.37
CA TRP A 125 1.60 23.17 -0.05
C TRP A 125 2.29 22.57 -1.29
N TRP A 126 2.73 23.39 -2.24
CA TRP A 126 3.35 22.91 -3.48
C TRP A 126 4.70 22.23 -3.24
N LYS A 127 5.48 22.68 -2.24
CA LYS A 127 6.75 22.03 -1.85
C LYS A 127 6.52 20.64 -1.26
N VAL A 128 5.45 20.53 -0.47
CA VAL A 128 5.00 19.27 0.13
C VAL A 128 4.55 18.29 -0.96
N VAL A 129 3.82 18.76 -1.98
CA VAL A 129 3.42 17.93 -3.13
C VAL A 129 4.64 17.40 -3.89
N ILE A 130 5.66 18.22 -4.12
CA ILE A 130 6.89 17.77 -4.79
C ILE A 130 7.57 16.65 -3.98
N SER A 131 7.72 16.84 -2.67
CA SER A 131 8.37 15.85 -1.80
C SER A 131 7.56 14.57 -1.61
N LEU A 132 6.22 14.65 -1.55
CA LEU A 132 5.35 13.50 -1.26
C LEU A 132 4.83 12.77 -2.50
N VAL A 133 4.74 13.43 -3.65
CA VAL A 133 4.11 12.86 -4.86
C VAL A 133 5.12 12.74 -5.97
N VAL A 134 5.81 13.83 -6.32
CA VAL A 134 6.67 13.87 -7.51
C VAL A 134 7.92 13.01 -7.31
N ILE A 135 8.64 13.20 -6.19
CA ILE A 135 9.88 12.44 -5.94
C ILE A 135 9.60 10.93 -5.81
N PRO A 136 8.61 10.48 -5.01
CA PRO A 136 8.30 9.05 -4.91
C PRO A 136 7.82 8.46 -6.24
N CYS A 137 7.06 9.22 -7.05
CA CYS A 137 6.63 8.78 -8.37
C CYS A 137 7.84 8.61 -9.31
N CYS A 138 8.77 9.56 -9.33
CA CYS A 138 10.01 9.44 -10.10
C CYS A 138 10.88 8.26 -9.64
N CYS A 139 11.00 8.03 -8.33
CA CYS A 139 11.72 6.88 -7.78
C CYS A 139 11.06 5.54 -8.19
N ALA A 140 9.72 5.46 -8.13
CA ALA A 140 9.00 4.26 -8.56
C ALA A 140 9.18 4.03 -10.07
N CYS A 141 9.01 5.06 -10.90
CA CYS A 141 9.21 4.97 -12.34
C CYS A 141 10.65 4.57 -12.70
N GLY A 142 11.65 5.13 -12.00
CA GLY A 142 13.05 4.76 -12.16
C GLY A 142 13.35 3.31 -11.79
N LEU A 143 12.77 2.81 -10.70
CA LEU A 143 12.87 1.39 -10.31
C LEU A 143 12.24 0.46 -11.35
N TYR A 144 11.04 0.80 -11.86
CA TYR A 144 10.39 0.02 -12.92
C TYR A 144 11.23 -0.01 -14.21
N ALA A 145 11.84 1.12 -14.58
CA ALA A 145 12.73 1.19 -15.74
C ALA A 145 14.01 0.35 -15.55
N MET A 146 14.62 0.37 -14.37
CA MET A 146 15.77 -0.49 -14.05
C MET A 146 15.40 -1.97 -14.04
N LEU A 147 14.24 -2.33 -13.50
CA LEU A 147 13.74 -3.71 -13.52
C LEU A 147 13.55 -4.17 -14.98
N ALA A 148 12.86 -3.38 -15.79
CA ALA A 148 12.63 -3.68 -17.20
C ALA A 148 13.96 -3.82 -17.97
N ALA A 149 14.93 -2.94 -17.73
CA ALA A 149 16.26 -3.03 -18.31
C ALA A 149 17.02 -4.30 -17.86
N SER A 150 16.87 -4.72 -16.60
CA SER A 150 17.50 -5.95 -16.09
C SER A 150 16.90 -7.21 -16.71
N PHE A 151 15.59 -7.25 -16.93
CA PHE A 151 14.92 -8.37 -17.62
C PHE A 151 15.27 -8.39 -19.12
N ALA A 152 15.33 -7.23 -19.77
CA ALA A 152 15.77 -7.12 -21.16
C ALA A 152 17.24 -7.55 -21.35
N GLY A 153 18.13 -7.12 -20.45
CA GLY A 153 19.55 -7.50 -20.45
C GLY A 153 19.77 -8.99 -20.12
N ALA A 154 18.94 -9.58 -19.27
CA ALA A 154 18.97 -11.02 -19.00
C ALA A 154 18.54 -11.84 -20.22
N LEU A 155 17.52 -11.40 -20.96
CA LEU A 155 17.05 -12.06 -22.19
C LEU A 155 18.12 -12.04 -23.30
N THR A 156 18.88 -10.96 -23.44
CA THR A 156 19.98 -10.89 -24.43
C THR A 156 21.13 -11.86 -24.13
N LYS A 157 21.33 -12.28 -22.88
CA LYS A 157 22.38 -13.25 -22.49
C LYS A 157 22.02 -14.71 -22.77
N PHE A 158 20.73 -15.04 -22.92
CA PHE A 158 20.26 -16.40 -23.25
C PHE A 158 20.09 -16.65 -24.77
N SER A 159 20.38 -15.64 -25.60
CA SER A 159 20.25 -15.72 -27.07
C SER A 159 21.57 -16.06 -27.78
N HIS A 160 22.62 -16.48 -27.05
CA HIS A 160 23.89 -16.95 -27.59
C HIS A 160 24.14 -18.41 -27.22
#